data_AF-D9N3M9-F1
#
_entry.id   AF-D9N3M9-F1
#
_cell.length_a   1.000
_cell.length_b   1.000
_cell.length_c   1.000
_cell.angle_alpha   90.00
_cell.angle_beta   90.00
_cell.angle_gamma   90.00
#
_symmetry.space_group_name_H-M   'P 1'
#
loop_
_entity.id
_entity.type
_entity.pdbx_description
1 polymer ?
#
loop_
_entity_poly.entity_id
_entity_poly.type
_entity_poly.pdbx_seq_one_letter_code
_entity_poly.pdbx_strand_id
1 'polypeptide(L)'
;FVQTHRPTGEFMFEFDEDEMFYVDLDKKETVWHLEEFGRAFSFEAQGGLANIAALNNNLNTLIQLSNHTPAANDPPEVTVFPKEPV
;
A
#
# COMPACT_ATOMS: atom_id res chain seq x y z
N PHE A 1 -3.29 -2.07 1.36
CA PHE A 1 -3.80 -3.05 2.36
C PHE A 1 -3.99 -2.36 3.73
N VAL A 2 -4.54 -3.06 4.74
CA VAL A 2 -4.56 -2.63 6.16
C VAL A 2 -4.24 -3.81 7.08
N GLN A 3 -3.65 -3.54 8.24
CA GLN A 3 -3.36 -4.54 9.29
C GLN A 3 -3.30 -3.89 10.68
N THR A 4 -3.22 -4.70 11.73
CA THR A 4 -3.17 -4.24 13.13
C THR A 4 -1.76 -3.95 13.65
N HIS A 5 -0.72 -4.44 12.95
CA HIS A 5 0.69 -4.16 13.27
C HIS A 5 1.19 -2.91 12.54
N ARG A 6 2.39 -2.43 12.88
CA ARG A 6 3.03 -1.33 12.13
C ARG A 6 3.92 -1.90 11.01
N PRO A 7 3.85 -1.34 9.78
CA PRO A 7 2.94 -0.27 9.34
C PRO A 7 1.47 -0.75 9.22
N THR A 8 0.51 0.11 9.58
CA THR A 8 -0.92 -0.26 9.73
C THR A 8 -1.68 -0.38 8.42
N GLY A 9 -1.10 0.05 7.32
CA GLY A 9 -1.73 -0.03 6.01
C GLY A 9 -1.01 0.81 4.97
N GLU A 10 -1.49 0.68 3.74
CA GLU A 10 -0.93 1.32 2.56
C GLU A 10 -2.02 1.45 1.50
N PHE A 11 -1.96 2.52 0.73
CA PHE A 11 -2.71 2.67 -0.50
C PHE A 11 -1.72 3.02 -1.61
N MET A 12 -1.69 2.23 -2.67
CA MET A 12 -0.90 2.48 -3.87
C MET A 12 -1.69 2.15 -5.13
N PHE A 13 -1.20 2.61 -6.28
CA PHE A 13 -1.73 2.25 -7.59
C PHE A 13 -0.63 1.66 -8.47
N GLU A 14 -0.95 0.58 -9.19
CA GLU A 14 -0.03 -0.22 -10.00
C GLU A 14 -0.48 -0.17 -11.47
N PHE A 15 0.48 -0.17 -12.38
CA PHE A 15 0.25 -0.38 -13.80
C PHE A 15 1.36 -1.28 -14.36
N ASP A 16 1.01 -2.39 -15.02
CA ASP A 16 1.96 -3.38 -15.56
C ASP A 16 3.01 -3.85 -14.53
N GLU A 17 2.58 -4.16 -13.30
CA GLU A 17 3.43 -4.59 -12.17
C GLU A 17 4.39 -3.51 -11.61
N ASP A 18 4.38 -2.30 -12.18
CA ASP A 18 5.14 -1.16 -11.67
C ASP A 18 4.27 -0.23 -10.82
N GLU A 19 4.86 0.29 -9.74
CA GLU A 19 4.20 1.28 -8.90
C GLU A 19 4.09 2.62 -9.64
N MET A 20 2.87 3.17 -9.71
CA MET A 20 2.63 4.51 -10.23
C MET A 20 2.78 5.57 -9.14
N PHE A 21 2.12 5.35 -7.99
CA PHE A 21 2.17 6.20 -6.82
C PHE A 21 1.68 5.47 -5.57
N TYR A 22 2.02 6.00 -4.40
CA TYR A 22 1.39 5.66 -3.13
C TYR A 22 0.81 6.91 -2.45
N VAL A 23 -0.05 6.72 -1.45
CA VAL A 23 -0.53 7.80 -0.59
C VAL A 23 0.19 7.73 0.74
N ASP A 24 0.96 8.77 1.07
CA ASP A 24 1.53 8.96 2.39
C ASP A 24 0.38 9.29 3.36
N LEU A 25 0.04 8.32 4.22
CA LEU A 25 -1.13 8.41 5.09
C LEU A 25 -0.96 9.45 6.21
N ASP A 26 0.28 9.72 6.61
CA ASP A 26 0.58 10.68 7.67
C ASP A 26 0.56 12.11 7.13
N LYS A 27 1.19 12.34 5.98
CA LYS A 27 1.22 13.64 5.30
C LYS A 27 -0.02 13.93 4.47
N LYS A 28 -0.82 12.90 4.18
CA LYS A 28 -2.05 12.98 3.37
C LYS A 28 -1.78 13.49 1.96
N GLU A 29 -0.71 13.00 1.34
CA GLU A 29 -0.28 13.41 0.00
C GLU A 29 -0.06 12.20 -0.91
N THR A 30 -0.26 12.43 -2.20
CA THR A 30 0.08 11.45 -3.25
C THR A 30 1.55 11.59 -3.58
N VAL A 31 2.30 10.51 -3.46
CA VAL A 31 3.73 10.44 -3.79
C VAL A 31 3.90 9.60 -5.03
N TRP A 32 4.38 10.22 -6.11
CA TRP A 32 4.58 9.57 -7.40
C TRP A 32 5.91 8.82 -7.43
N HIS A 33 5.91 7.60 -8.00
CA HIS A 33 7.12 6.80 -8.16
C HIS A 33 8.12 7.49 -9.11
N LEU A 34 7.62 8.08 -10.20
CA LEU A 34 8.36 8.97 -11.09
C LEU A 34 7.72 10.37 -11.09
N GLU A 35 8.55 11.42 -11.03
CA GLU A 35 8.07 12.80 -10.99
C GLU A 35 7.25 13.16 -12.25
N GLU A 36 7.62 12.59 -13.40
CA GLU A 36 6.95 12.80 -14.68
C GLU A 36 5.48 12.36 -14.65
N PHE A 37 5.14 11.32 -13.88
CA PHE A 37 3.75 10.89 -13.71
C PHE A 37 2.91 11.95 -13.00
N GLY A 38 3.46 12.59 -11.97
CA GLY A 38 2.79 13.69 -11.26
C GLY A 38 2.64 14.98 -12.06
N ARG A 39 3.32 15.09 -13.21
CA ARG A 39 3.12 16.18 -14.18
C ARG A 39 2.02 15.87 -15.20
N ALA A 40 1.82 14.59 -15.53
CA ALA A 40 0.84 14.15 -16.51
C ALA A 40 -0.51 13.75 -15.90
N PHE A 41 -0.50 13.26 -14.67
CA PHE A 41 -1.66 12.73 -13.96
C PHE A 41 -1.81 13.40 -12.60
N SER A 42 -3.01 13.28 -12.03
CA SER A 42 -3.29 13.70 -10.66
C SER A 42 -4.12 12.63 -9.95
N PHE A 43 -3.91 12.52 -8.64
CA PHE A 43 -4.72 11.70 -7.77
C PHE A 43 -4.92 12.42 -6.45
N GLU A 44 -6.17 12.52 -5.99
CA GLU A 44 -6.50 13.12 -4.71
C GLU A 44 -6.27 12.13 -3.58
N ALA A 45 -5.29 12.42 -2.70
CA ALA A 45 -4.95 11.58 -1.54
C ALA A 45 -6.17 11.25 -0.66
N GLN A 46 -7.19 12.12 -0.64
CA GLN A 46 -8.45 11.89 0.07
C GLN A 46 -9.15 10.59 -0.35
N GLY A 47 -9.06 10.20 -1.62
CA GLY A 47 -9.58 8.91 -2.10
C GLY A 47 -8.87 7.72 -1.45
N GLY A 48 -7.53 7.80 -1.32
CA GLY A 48 -6.74 6.79 -0.60
C GLY A 48 -7.10 6.72 0.88
N LEU A 49 -7.22 7.86 1.55
CA LEU A 49 -7.61 7.93 2.97
C LEU A 49 -9.01 7.34 3.23
N ALA A 50 -9.97 7.63 2.36
CA ALA A 50 -11.32 7.06 2.44
C ALA A 50 -11.31 5.54 2.30
N ASN A 51 -10.51 5.01 1.36
CA ASN A 51 -10.32 3.57 1.19
C ASN A 51 -9.67 2.92 2.42
N ILE A 52 -8.65 3.54 3.02
CA ILE A 52 -8.04 3.04 4.26
C ILE A 52 -9.05 3.00 5.42
N ALA A 53 -9.90 4.02 5.56
CA ALA A 53 -10.93 4.03 6.59
C ALA A 53 -11.95 2.89 6.39
N ALA A 54 -12.41 2.68 5.14
CA ALA A 54 -13.31 1.57 4.81
C ALA A 54 -12.65 0.21 5.06
N LEU A 55 -11.40 0.04 4.64
CA LEU A 55 -10.65 -1.20 4.85
C LEU A 55 -10.43 -1.50 6.33
N ASN A 56 -10.17 -0.50 7.17
CA ASN A 56 -10.05 -0.69 8.62
C ASN A 56 -11.37 -1.17 9.25
N ASN A 57 -12.52 -0.66 8.79
CA ASN A 57 -13.82 -1.15 9.23
C ASN A 57 -14.05 -2.61 8.81
N ASN A 58 -13.71 -2.93 7.57
CA ASN A 58 -13.81 -4.29 7.03
C ASN A 58 -12.88 -5.25 7.79
N LEU A 59 -11.64 -4.85 8.07
CA LEU A 59 -10.67 -5.65 8.83
C LEU A 59 -11.21 -5.98 10.23
N ASN A 60 -11.75 -4.99 10.96
CA ASN A 60 -12.34 -5.23 12.27
C ASN A 60 -13.49 -6.25 12.21
N THR A 61 -14.32 -6.18 11.18
CA THR A 61 -15.40 -7.15 10.95
C THR A 61 -14.85 -8.54 10.67
N LEU A 62 -13.84 -8.66 9.80
CA LEU A 62 -13.23 -9.94 9.44
C LEU A 62 -12.49 -10.60 10.61
N ILE A 63 -11.87 -9.82 11.50
CA ILE A 63 -11.26 -10.34 12.74
C ILE A 63 -12.32 -11.03 13.61
N GLN A 64 -13.52 -10.46 13.74
CA GLN A 64 -14.61 -11.08 14.51
C GLN A 64 -15.14 -12.34 13.84
N LEU A 65 -15.40 -12.28 12.53
CA LEU A 65 -15.95 -13.40 11.76
C LEU A 65 -15.01 -14.61 11.68
N SER A 66 -13.70 -14.37 11.74
CA SER A 66 -12.67 -15.42 11.71
C SER A 66 -12.34 -15.98 13.09
N ASN A 67 -13.09 -15.63 14.14
CA ASN A 67 -12.76 -15.96 15.53
C ASN A 67 -11.32 -15.56 15.90
N HIS A 68 -10.88 -14.38 15.46
CA HIS A 68 -9.54 -13.84 15.72
C HIS A 68 -8.40 -14.73 15.18
N THR A 69 -8.60 -15.44 14.07
CA THR A 69 -7.52 -16.21 13.44
C THR A 69 -6.43 -15.26 12.91
N PRO A 70 -5.15 -15.38 13.35
CA PRO A 70 -4.07 -14.53 12.87
C PRO A 70 -3.58 -14.94 11.48
N ALA A 71 -2.96 -14.01 10.75
CA ALA A 71 -2.24 -14.33 9.52
C ALA A 71 -1.02 -15.22 9.81
N ALA A 72 -0.71 -16.14 8.90
CA ALA A 72 0.52 -16.92 8.97
C ALA A 72 1.71 -16.06 8.53
N ASN A 73 2.89 -16.33 9.10
CA ASN A 73 4.13 -15.69 8.68
C ASN A 73 4.80 -16.55 7.61
N ASP A 74 5.13 -15.95 6.46
CA ASP A 74 5.92 -16.57 5.41
C ASP A 74 7.31 -15.90 5.35
N PRO A 75 8.42 -16.67 5.29
CA PRO A 75 9.75 -16.10 5.18
C PRO A 75 9.95 -15.46 3.79
N PRO A 76 10.54 -14.25 3.70
CA PRO A 76 10.78 -13.61 2.42
C PRO A 76 11.96 -14.26 1.68
N GLU A 77 11.86 -14.35 0.36
CA GLU A 77 12.98 -14.68 -0.52
C GLU A 77 13.72 -13.39 -0.92
N VAL A 78 15.05 -13.41 -0.89
CA VAL A 78 15.89 -12.23 -1.14
C VAL A 78 16.94 -12.56 -2.18
N THR A 79 16.99 -11.77 -3.25
CA THR A 79 17.94 -11.90 -4.36
C THR A 79 18.63 -10.57 -4.60
N VAL A 80 19.94 -10.59 -4.88
CA VAL A 80 20.77 -9.40 -5.13
C VAL A 80 21.46 -9.52 -6.48
N PHE A 81 21.35 -8.49 -7.31
CA PHE A 81 21.97 -8.40 -8.62
C PHE A 81 22.34 -6.94 -8.94
N PRO A 82 23.36 -6.69 -9.79
CA PRO A 82 23.69 -5.33 -10.20
C PRO A 82 22.61 -4.77 -11.16
N LYS A 83 22.33 -3.46 -11.06
CA LYS A 83 21.38 -2.77 -11.96
C LYS A 83 21.85 -2.77 -13.41
N GLU A 84 23.17 -2.67 -13.61
CA GLU A 84 23.82 -2.61 -14.91
C GLU A 84 24.78 -3.80 -15.08
N PRO A 85 25.06 -4.23 -16.32
CA PRO A 85 26.08 -5.25 -16.57
C PRO A 85 27.46 -4.77 -16.11
N VAL A 86 28.25 -5.71 -15.59
CA VAL A 86 29.66 -5.51 -15.19
C VAL A 86 30.58 -5.57 -16.41
#